data_AF-A0A403FDM0-F1
#
_entry.id   AF-A0A403FDM0-F1
#
_cell.length_a   1.000
_cell.length_b   1.000
_cell.length_c   1.000
_cell.angle_alpha   90.00
_cell.angle_beta   90.00
_cell.angle_gamma   90.00
#
_symmetry.space_group_name_H-M   'P 1'
#
loop_
_entity.id
_entity.type
_entity.pdbx_description
1 polymer ?
#
loop_
_entity_poly.entity_id
_entity_poly.type
_entity_poly.pdbx_seq_one_letter_code
_entity_poly.pdbx_strand_id
1 'polypeptide(L)'
;MPMEFEWDANKAKSNLNKHGIRFEDAVLVFDDPRHLSRQERYENGEYRWQTLGLVHGIVVILVAHSVRFESGYEVIRIISTRKADRKERNRYEHG
;
A
#
# COMPACT_ATOMS: atom_id res chain seq x y z
N MET A 1 13.29 -5.85 -10.80
CA MET A 1 13.39 -7.06 -9.94
C MET A 1 11.97 -7.53 -9.67
N PRO A 2 11.71 -8.84 -9.57
CA PRO A 2 10.39 -9.34 -9.18
C PRO A 2 9.99 -8.80 -7.80
N MET A 3 8.70 -8.49 -7.64
CA MET A 3 8.11 -8.02 -6.38
C MET A 3 7.33 -9.14 -5.72
N GLU A 4 7.48 -9.27 -4.40
CA GLU A 4 6.68 -10.16 -3.56
C GLU A 4 5.94 -9.36 -2.50
N PHE A 5 4.77 -9.86 -2.11
CA PHE A 5 3.93 -9.22 -1.11
C PHE A 5 3.71 -10.14 0.07
N GLU A 6 3.80 -9.58 1.27
CA GLU A 6 3.51 -10.29 2.51
C GLU A 6 2.74 -9.43 3.50
N TRP A 7 2.12 -10.09 4.46
CA TRP A 7 1.40 -9.43 5.56
C TRP A 7 1.12 -10.43 6.67
N ASP A 8 0.83 -9.92 7.87
CA ASP A 8 0.26 -10.72 8.94
C ASP A 8 -1.23 -11.02 8.66
N ALA A 9 -1.62 -12.30 8.76
CA ALA A 9 -2.98 -12.72 8.44
C ALA A 9 -4.04 -12.16 9.40
N ASN A 10 -3.71 -12.00 10.69
CA ASN A 10 -4.62 -11.41 11.68
C ASN A 10 -4.83 -9.92 11.40
N LYS A 11 -3.76 -9.23 10.98
CA LYS A 11 -3.79 -7.84 10.53
C LYS A 11 -4.62 -7.68 9.28
N ALA A 12 -4.46 -8.53 8.27
CA ALA A 12 -5.26 -8.51 7.06
C ALA A 12 -6.76 -8.68 7.37
N LYS A 13 -7.12 -9.67 8.20
CA LYS A 13 -8.50 -9.89 8.65
C LYS A 13 -9.08 -8.68 9.38
N SER A 14 -8.30 -8.12 10.32
CA SER A 14 -8.74 -6.95 11.11
C SER A 14 -8.87 -5.70 10.24
N ASN A 15 -7.97 -5.51 9.27
CA ASN A 15 -8.02 -4.40 8.32
C ASN A 15 -9.22 -4.52 7.39
N LEU A 16 -9.51 -5.73 6.88
CA LEU A 16 -10.70 -5.99 6.08
C LEU A 16 -11.98 -5.63 6.85
N ASN A 17 -12.11 -6.08 8.10
CA ASN A 17 -13.27 -5.76 8.93
C ASN A 17 -13.42 -4.24 9.17
N LYS A 18 -12.30 -3.52 9.32
CA LYS A 18 -12.31 -2.08 9.62
C LYS A 18 -12.49 -1.19 8.38
N HIS A 19 -11.91 -1.57 7.25
CA HIS A 19 -11.76 -0.71 6.08
C HIS A 19 -12.43 -1.26 4.81
N GLY A 20 -12.87 -2.53 4.82
CA GLY A 20 -13.57 -3.16 3.69
C GLY A 20 -12.68 -3.41 2.47
N ILE A 21 -11.36 -3.44 2.64
CA ILE A 21 -10.38 -3.66 1.56
C ILE A 21 -9.47 -4.80 1.98
N ARG A 22 -9.37 -5.82 1.11
CA ARG A 22 -8.45 -6.95 1.29
C ARG A 22 -7.04 -6.51 0.94
N PHE A 23 -6.04 -7.10 1.60
CA PHE A 23 -4.65 -6.80 1.24
C PHE A 23 -4.29 -7.34 -0.14
N GLU A 24 -4.92 -8.44 -0.53
CA GLU A 24 -4.83 -9.02 -1.88
C GLU A 24 -5.31 -8.07 -2.97
N ASP A 25 -6.28 -7.20 -2.69
CA ASP A 25 -6.69 -6.15 -3.64
C ASP A 25 -5.77 -4.93 -3.53
N ALA A 26 -5.22 -4.67 -2.34
CA ALA A 26 -4.36 -3.53 -2.09
C ALA A 26 -3.02 -3.59 -2.83
N VAL A 27 -2.52 -4.79 -3.15
CA VAL A 27 -1.29 -4.95 -3.98
C VAL A 27 -1.45 -4.31 -5.36
N LEU A 28 -2.67 -4.21 -5.89
CA LEU A 28 -2.94 -3.61 -7.20
C LEU A 28 -2.61 -2.11 -7.24
N VAL A 29 -2.41 -1.48 -6.07
CA VAL A 29 -1.91 -0.09 -6.01
C VAL A 29 -0.54 0.06 -6.69
N PHE A 30 0.29 -1.00 -6.68
CA PHE A 30 1.63 -0.98 -7.27
C PHE A 30 1.59 -1.22 -8.79
N ASP A 31 0.49 -1.76 -9.31
CA ASP A 31 0.24 -1.91 -10.75
C ASP A 31 -0.32 -0.62 -11.38
N ASP A 32 -0.78 0.34 -10.57
CA ASP A 32 -1.23 1.63 -11.05
C ASP A 32 -0.02 2.46 -11.56
N PRO A 33 0.06 2.80 -12.86
CA PRO A 33 1.17 3.57 -13.39
C PRO A 33 1.24 5.01 -12.86
N ARG A 34 0.18 5.49 -12.20
CA ARG A 34 0.10 6.82 -11.58
C ARG A 34 0.24 6.79 -10.06
N HIS A 35 0.61 5.65 -9.46
CA HIS A 35 0.70 5.57 -8.02
C HIS A 35 1.71 6.59 -7.45
N LEU A 36 1.38 7.16 -6.29
CA LEU A 36 2.20 8.15 -5.61
C LEU A 36 2.74 7.56 -4.31
N SER A 37 4.04 7.27 -4.29
CA SER A 37 4.74 6.74 -3.12
C SER A 37 5.48 7.84 -2.37
N ARG A 38 5.31 7.89 -1.05
CA ARG A 38 6.02 8.82 -0.16
C ARG A 38 6.52 8.09 1.07
N GLN A 39 7.77 8.32 1.41
CA GLN A 39 8.34 7.90 2.69
C GLN A 39 7.69 8.72 3.83
N GLU A 40 7.09 8.02 4.79
CA GLU A 40 6.42 8.65 5.94
C GLU A 40 7.39 8.82 7.11
N ARG A 41 8.02 7.73 7.55
CA ARG A 41 8.93 7.71 8.71
C ARG A 41 9.86 6.50 8.69
N TYR A 42 10.85 6.51 9.57
CA TYR A 42 11.71 5.35 9.87
C TYR A 42 11.35 4.82 11.27
N GLU A 43 11.04 3.53 11.37
CA GLU A 43 10.56 2.91 12.61
C GLU A 43 11.08 1.47 12.69
N ASN A 44 11.65 1.07 13.83
CA ASN A 44 12.18 -0.28 14.08
C ASN A 44 13.20 -0.79 13.04
N GLY A 45 14.03 0.08 12.48
CA GLY A 45 15.03 -0.31 11.49
C GLY A 45 14.49 -0.38 10.05
N GLU A 46 13.21 -0.07 9.83
CA GLU A 46 12.58 -0.14 8.51
C GLU A 46 12.02 1.22 8.09
N TYR A 47 12.11 1.52 6.79
CA TYR A 47 11.41 2.65 6.20
C TYR A 47 9.94 2.31 6.00
N ARG A 48 9.06 3.19 6.51
CA ARG A 48 7.63 3.12 6.24
C ARG A 48 7.23 4.08 5.14
N TRP A 49 6.47 3.55 4.20
CA TRP A 49 6.00 4.21 3.00
C TRP A 49 4.47 4.27 3.01
N GLN A 50 3.96 5.31 2.37
CA GLN A 50 2.55 5.42 2.00
C GLN A 50 2.46 5.52 0.49
N THR A 51 1.69 4.64 -0.12
CA THR A 51 1.43 4.63 -1.56
C THR A 51 -0.05 4.86 -1.82
N LEU A 52 -0.36 5.89 -2.61
CA LEU A 52 -1.69 6.17 -3.13
C LEU A 52 -1.81 5.62 -4.55
N GLY A 53 -2.94 5.01 -4.89
CA GLY A 53 -3.19 4.56 -6.26
C GLY A 53 -4.62 4.08 -6.47
N LEU A 54 -4.99 3.96 -7.74
CA LEU A 54 -6.30 3.53 -8.19
C LEU A 54 -6.35 2.00 -8.33
N VAL A 55 -7.28 1.39 -7.60
CA VAL A 55 -7.51 -0.06 -7.64
C VAL A 55 -8.82 -0.35 -8.35
N HIS A 56 -8.80 -1.38 -9.21
CA HIS A 56 -9.89 -1.78 -10.12
C HIS A 56 -10.45 -0.65 -11.00
N GLY A 57 -9.69 0.43 -11.21
CA GLY A 57 -10.14 1.58 -12.00
C GLY A 57 -11.21 2.45 -11.32
N ILE A 58 -11.56 2.18 -10.06
CA ILE A 58 -12.74 2.80 -9.40
C ILE A 58 -12.38 3.51 -8.10
N VAL A 59 -11.49 2.94 -7.28
CA VAL A 59 -11.26 3.42 -5.91
C VAL A 59 -9.80 3.78 -5.70
N VAL A 60 -9.54 5.02 -5.27
CA VAL A 60 -8.22 5.41 -4.80
C VAL A 60 -8.05 4.96 -3.36
N ILE A 61 -6.99 4.21 -3.09
CA ILE A 61 -6.63 3.71 -1.77
C ILE A 61 -5.26 4.23 -1.34
N LEU A 62 -5.03 4.26 -0.03
CA LEU A 62 -3.73 4.46 0.57
C LEU A 62 -3.26 3.14 1.20
N VAL A 63 -2.07 2.70 0.84
CA VAL A 63 -1.39 1.52 1.39
C VAL A 63 -0.19 1.98 2.20
N ALA A 64 -0.15 1.61 3.49
CA ALA A 64 1.04 1.75 4.30
C ALA A 64 1.85 0.46 4.26
N HIS A 65 3.13 0.54 3.97
CA HIS A 65 4.00 -0.63 3.78
C HIS A 65 5.45 -0.36 4.20
N SER A 66 6.22 -1.43 4.33
CA SER A 66 7.69 -1.38 4.35
C SER A 66 8.26 -2.18 3.19
N VAL A 67 9.47 -1.80 2.78
CA VAL A 67 10.18 -2.41 1.65
C VAL A 67 11.50 -2.96 2.17
N ARG A 68 11.82 -4.20 1.79
CA ARG A 68 13.14 -4.80 1.99
C ARG A 68 13.58 -5.57 0.75
N PHE A 69 14.88 -5.81 0.65
CA PHE A 69 15.47 -6.56 -0.45
C PHE A 69 16.01 -7.90 0.08
N GLU A 70 15.47 -9.01 -0.42
CA GLU A 70 15.86 -10.36 -0.01
C GLU A 70 16.12 -11.21 -1.26
N SER A 71 17.30 -11.82 -1.35
CA SER A 71 17.63 -12.80 -2.42
C SER A 71 17.36 -12.32 -3.86
N GLY A 72 17.45 -11.01 -4.13
CA GLY A 72 17.19 -10.42 -5.45
C GLY A 72 15.72 -10.03 -5.72
N TYR A 73 14.86 -10.13 -4.70
CA TYR A 73 13.46 -9.71 -4.73
C TYR A 73 13.25 -8.44 -3.91
N GLU A 74 12.30 -7.62 -4.35
CA GLU A 74 11.74 -6.55 -3.53
C GLU A 74 10.53 -7.09 -2.78
N VAL A 75 10.64 -7.19 -1.46
CA VAL A 75 9.54 -7.70 -0.61
C VAL A 75 8.83 -6.52 0.03
N ILE A 76 7.55 -6.38 -0.31
CA ILE A 76 6.67 -5.34 0.18
C ILE A 76 5.77 -5.93 1.26
N ARG A 77 5.97 -5.50 2.51
CA ARG A 77 5.10 -5.88 3.62
C ARG A 77 3.95 -4.88 3.74
N ILE A 78 2.73 -5.32 3.46
CA ILE A 78 1.54 -4.50 3.68
C ILE A 78 1.22 -4.45 5.18
N ILE A 79 1.14 -3.23 5.72
CA ILE A 79 0.88 -2.96 7.14
C ILE A 79 -0.58 -2.54 7.34
N SER A 80 -1.10 -1.68 6.46
CA SER A 80 -2.51 -1.27 6.46
C SER A 80 -2.94 -0.77 5.09
N THR A 81 -4.26 -0.79 4.87
CA THR A 81 -4.87 -0.12 3.71
C THR A 81 -6.20 0.51 4.09
N ARG A 82 -6.53 1.62 3.43
CA ARG A 82 -7.84 2.26 3.52
C ARG A 82 -8.15 3.04 2.24
N LYS A 83 -9.41 3.42 2.06
CA LYS A 83 -9.77 4.42 1.05
C LYS A 83 -9.00 5.72 1.31
N ALA A 84 -8.56 6.34 0.23
CA ALA A 84 -7.97 7.67 0.30
C ALA A 84 -9.00 8.67 0.85
N ASP A 85 -8.55 9.59 1.68
CA ASP A 85 -9.37 10.72 2.09
C ASP A 85 -9.50 11.74 0.95
N ARG A 86 -10.29 12.80 1.15
CA ARG A 86 -10.52 13.81 0.12
C ARG A 86 -9.23 14.52 -0.33
N LYS A 87 -8.29 14.77 0.58
CA LYS A 87 -7.03 15.47 0.27
C LYS A 87 -6.08 14.56 -0.49
N GLU A 88 -5.98 13.31 -0.05
CA GLU A 88 -5.21 12.25 -0.69
C GLU A 88 -5.70 11.96 -2.10
N ARG A 89 -7.02 11.82 -2.28
CA ARG A 89 -7.62 11.61 -3.59
C ARG A 89 -7.34 12.78 -4.53
N ASN A 90 -7.52 14.02 -4.06
CA ASN A 90 -7.21 15.20 -4.86
C ASN A 90 -5.74 15.21 -5.30
N ARG A 91 -4.81 14.89 -4.39
CA ARG A 91 -3.38 14.77 -4.70
C ARG A 91 -3.09 13.70 -5.76
N TYR A 92 -3.80 12.58 -5.74
CA TYR A 92 -3.67 11.55 -6.77
C TYR A 92 -4.18 12.03 -8.14
N GLU A 93 -5.34 12.70 -8.17
CA GLU A 93 -5.99 13.12 -9.42
C GLU A 93 -5.30 14.31 -10.12
N HIS A 94 -4.63 15.18 -9.36
CA HIS A 94 -4.00 16.42 -9.87
C HIS A 94 -2.48 16.49 -9.64
N GLY A 95 -1.88 15.40 -9.17
CA GLY A 95 -0.44 15.24 -9.04
C GLY A 95 0.24 14.77 -10.32
#